data_AF-A0AAD9H6U4-F1
#
_entry.id   AF-A0AAD9H6U4-F1
#
_cell.length_a   1.000
_cell.length_b   1.000
_cell.length_c   1.000
_cell.angle_alpha   90.00
_cell.angle_beta   90.00
_cell.angle_gamma   90.00
#
_symmetry.space_group_name_H-M   'P 1'
#
loop_
_entity.id
_entity.type
_entity.pdbx_description
1 polymer ?
#
loop_
_entity_poly.entity_id
_entity_poly.type
_entity_poly.pdbx_seq_one_letter_code
_entity_poly.pdbx_strand_id
1 'polypeptide(L)'
;MAADIKRTRPGEDEPLLAHDLPSTVAPTRSHQVRVIGMAMTFVIIIEIGLYLQVPASLQLMEEIICRKHYSDLIRSEGGHNNVCKSALVQGELAMIKGWQASFNSIPPLLTAIPYGVIADKYGRRPVLSLAMFGLMLEFMWSLQPLLWPNVLPLWTVWFGSVFQFIGGGPGTVAAMVWTMVSDVVSISNL
;
A
#
# COMPACT_ATOMS: atom_id res chain seq x y z
N MET A 1 -12.09 -24.54 -65.24
CA MET A 1 -12.45 -23.24 -64.61
C MET A 1 -13.36 -23.53 -63.41
N ALA A 2 -12.76 -23.58 -62.22
CA ALA A 2 -13.44 -23.45 -60.93
C ALA A 2 -12.33 -23.05 -59.95
N ALA A 3 -12.29 -21.76 -59.57
CA ALA A 3 -11.30 -21.23 -58.64
C ALA A 3 -11.89 -21.26 -57.22
N ASP A 4 -11.15 -21.92 -56.33
CA ASP A 4 -11.43 -22.16 -54.93
C ASP A 4 -11.42 -20.86 -54.12
N ILE A 5 -12.52 -20.58 -53.40
CA ILE A 5 -12.64 -19.42 -52.49
C ILE A 5 -11.98 -19.82 -51.17
N LYS A 6 -10.71 -19.49 -51.02
CA LYS A 6 -9.99 -19.66 -49.76
C LYS A 6 -10.42 -18.58 -48.77
N ARG A 7 -11.30 -18.96 -47.84
CA ARG A 7 -11.72 -18.17 -46.67
C ARG A 7 -10.55 -18.05 -45.69
N THR A 8 -9.77 -16.99 -45.80
CA THR A 8 -8.66 -16.69 -44.88
C THR A 8 -9.23 -16.36 -43.50
N ARG A 9 -8.96 -17.20 -42.50
CA ARG A 9 -9.19 -16.89 -41.09
C ARG A 9 -8.14 -15.85 -40.67
N PRO A 10 -8.50 -14.77 -39.95
CA PRO A 10 -7.49 -13.88 -39.39
C PRO A 10 -6.62 -14.67 -38.40
N GLY A 11 -5.31 -14.54 -38.52
CA GLY A 11 -4.35 -15.17 -37.62
C GLY A 11 -4.42 -14.55 -36.23
N GLU A 12 -4.31 -15.38 -35.20
CA GLU A 12 -4.39 -15.00 -33.78
C GLU A 12 -3.13 -14.26 -33.28
N ASP A 13 -2.22 -13.90 -34.18
CA ASP A 13 -0.92 -13.28 -33.89
C ASP A 13 -0.87 -11.77 -34.21
N GLU A 14 -1.97 -11.17 -34.67
CA GLU A 14 -2.02 -9.71 -34.87
C GLU A 14 -2.45 -9.00 -33.57
N PRO A 15 -1.58 -8.16 -32.97
CA PRO A 15 -1.97 -7.33 -31.84
C PRO A 15 -3.07 -6.35 -32.28
N LEU A 16 -4.29 -6.59 -31.79
CA LEU A 16 -5.55 -5.91 -32.13
C LEU A 16 -5.58 -4.39 -31.84
N LEU A 17 -4.46 -3.78 -31.41
CA LEU A 17 -4.37 -2.37 -31.02
C LEU A 17 -3.21 -1.59 -31.69
N ALA A 18 -2.54 -2.15 -32.69
CA ALA A 18 -1.38 -1.50 -33.32
C ALA A 18 -1.73 -0.43 -34.38
N HIS A 19 -3.01 -0.13 -34.59
CA HIS A 19 -3.42 0.90 -35.56
C HIS A 19 -4.05 2.10 -34.84
N ASP A 20 -3.44 3.26 -35.03
CA ASP A 20 -3.94 4.61 -34.70
C ASP A 20 -3.66 5.22 -33.32
N LEU A 21 -2.43 5.10 -32.81
CA LEU A 21 -1.87 6.16 -31.96
C LEU A 21 -0.94 7.04 -32.81
N PRO A 22 -1.28 8.32 -33.05
CA PRO A 22 -0.39 9.22 -33.77
C PRO A 22 0.93 9.33 -33.00
N SER A 23 2.04 9.08 -33.70
CA SER A 23 3.43 9.13 -33.23
C SER A 23 3.91 10.54 -32.83
N THR A 24 3.00 11.46 -32.53
CA THR A 24 3.29 12.88 -32.34
C THR A 24 3.75 13.29 -30.95
N VAL A 25 3.86 12.40 -29.96
CA VAL A 25 4.57 12.71 -28.71
C VAL A 25 5.25 11.45 -28.14
N ALA A 26 6.26 10.92 -28.82
CA ALA A 26 7.21 10.03 -28.13
C ALA A 26 7.99 10.91 -27.12
N PRO A 27 7.86 10.69 -25.79
CA PRO A 27 8.56 11.50 -24.81
C PRO A 27 10.07 11.32 -25.00
N THR A 28 10.81 12.44 -25.02
CA THR A 28 12.26 12.42 -25.16
C THR A 28 12.88 11.51 -24.10
N ARG A 29 13.90 10.71 -24.44
CA ARG A 29 14.57 9.77 -23.52
C ARG A 29 14.95 10.41 -22.18
N SER A 30 15.35 11.69 -22.19
CA SER A 30 15.63 12.48 -20.98
C SER A 30 14.39 12.70 -20.11
N HIS A 31 13.24 13.00 -20.71
CA HIS A 31 11.95 13.11 -20.00
C HIS A 31 11.51 11.76 -19.42
N GLN A 32 11.69 10.66 -20.16
CA GLN A 32 11.38 9.31 -19.67
C GLN A 32 12.20 8.96 -18.42
N VAL A 33 13.53 9.12 -18.49
CA VAL A 33 14.43 8.85 -17.36
C VAL A 33 14.14 9.76 -16.16
N ARG A 34 13.80 11.03 -16.41
CA ARG A 34 13.43 11.97 -15.33
C ARG A 34 12.14 11.55 -14.62
N VAL A 35 11.11 11.14 -15.37
CA VAL A 35 9.83 10.66 -14.81
C VAL A 35 10.03 9.36 -14.04
N ILE A 36 10.79 8.41 -14.60
CA ILE A 36 11.12 7.14 -13.94
C ILE A 36 11.91 7.41 -12.66
N GLY A 37 12.92 8.29 -12.70
CA GLY A 37 13.69 8.67 -11.52
C GLY A 37 12.80 9.27 -10.42
N MET A 38 11.91 10.21 -10.76
CA MET A 38 10.95 10.78 -9.81
C MET A 38 10.01 9.73 -9.21
N ALA A 39 9.48 8.83 -10.03
CA ALA A 39 8.58 7.77 -9.59
C ALA A 39 9.28 6.77 -8.65
N MET A 40 10.51 6.37 -8.98
CA MET A 40 11.32 5.46 -8.17
C MET A 40 11.69 6.10 -6.83
N THR A 41 12.14 7.36 -6.82
CA THR A 41 12.43 8.08 -5.58
C THR A 41 11.19 8.21 -4.70
N PHE A 42 10.03 8.49 -5.29
CA PHE A 42 8.76 8.57 -4.57
C PHE A 42 8.40 7.24 -3.90
N VAL A 43 8.51 6.11 -4.62
CA VAL A 43 8.25 4.78 -4.05
C VAL A 43 9.22 4.46 -2.92
N ILE A 44 10.51 4.73 -3.11
CA ILE A 44 11.52 4.48 -2.07
C ILE A 44 11.19 5.25 -0.79
N ILE A 45 10.79 6.53 -0.90
CA ILE A 45 10.40 7.34 0.26
C ILE A 45 9.19 6.74 0.97
N ILE A 46 8.17 6.32 0.24
CA ILE A 46 6.95 5.73 0.81
C ILE A 46 7.26 4.40 1.50
N GLU A 47 7.97 3.50 0.82
CA GLU A 47 8.34 2.18 1.35
C GLU A 47 9.17 2.34 2.63
N ILE A 48 10.21 3.18 2.61
CA ILE A 48 11.01 3.47 3.81
C ILE A 48 10.12 3.99 4.94
N GLY A 49 9.20 4.91 4.66
CA GLY A 49 8.26 5.43 5.66
C GLY A 49 7.41 4.34 6.30
N LEU A 50 6.82 3.47 5.48
CA LEU A 50 6.00 2.35 5.94
C LEU A 50 6.83 1.36 6.78
N TYR A 51 8.02 0.99 6.32
CA TYR A 51 8.89 0.06 7.03
C TYR A 51 9.47 0.63 8.33
N LEU A 52 9.76 1.94 8.38
CA LEU A 52 10.22 2.60 9.61
C LEU A 52 9.10 2.73 10.66
N GLN A 53 7.85 2.88 10.23
CA GLN A 53 6.71 3.01 11.14
C GLN A 53 6.42 1.70 11.91
N VAL A 54 6.62 0.53 11.29
CA VAL A 54 6.33 -0.77 11.91
C VAL A 54 7.02 -0.96 13.27
N PRO A 55 8.35 -0.90 13.40
CA PRO A 55 9.03 -1.13 14.68
C PRO A 55 8.69 -0.07 15.72
N ALA A 56 8.55 1.20 15.31
CA ALA A 56 8.17 2.29 16.21
C ALA A 56 6.79 2.05 16.83
N SER A 57 5.82 1.62 16.01
CA SER A 57 4.49 1.29 16.51
C SER A 57 4.52 0.13 17.50
N LEU A 58 5.28 -0.94 17.20
CA LEU A 58 5.40 -2.14 18.04
C LEU A 58 5.95 -1.83 19.43
N GLN A 59 7.04 -1.07 19.51
CA GLN A 59 7.64 -0.69 20.78
C GLN A 59 6.67 0.12 21.65
N LEU A 60 5.92 1.05 21.05
CA LEU A 60 4.96 1.86 21.78
C LEU A 60 3.78 1.04 22.30
N MET A 61 3.25 0.11 21.51
CA MET A 61 2.19 -0.78 22.01
C MET A 61 2.70 -1.73 23.09
N GLU A 62 3.93 -2.24 22.95
CA GLU A 62 4.58 -3.07 23.98
C GLU A 62 4.69 -2.32 25.32
N GLU A 63 5.12 -1.05 25.29
CA GLU A 63 5.19 -0.22 26.50
C GLU A 63 3.81 0.01 27.12
N ILE A 64 2.79 0.30 26.31
CA ILE A 64 1.43 0.52 26.83
C ILE A 64 0.85 -0.76 27.46
N ILE A 65 1.03 -1.92 26.82
CA ILE A 65 0.57 -3.21 27.36
C ILE A 65 1.34 -3.55 28.65
N CYS A 66 2.66 -3.34 28.65
CA CYS A 66 3.49 -3.59 29.82
C CYS A 66 3.09 -2.69 31.00
N ARG A 67 2.83 -1.40 30.76
CA ARG A 67 2.36 -0.44 31.77
C ARG A 67 1.03 -0.88 32.38
N LYS A 68 0.15 -1.51 31.60
CA LYS A 68 -1.14 -2.04 32.07
C LYS A 68 -0.99 -3.29 32.95
N HIS A 69 -0.04 -4.18 32.63
CA HIS A 69 0.12 -5.46 33.33
C HIS A 69 1.04 -5.37 34.56
N TYR A 70 2.03 -4.48 34.52
CA TYR A 70 3.09 -4.36 35.54
C TYR A 70 3.17 -2.94 36.13
N SER A 71 2.04 -2.22 36.24
CA SER A 71 1.99 -0.84 36.75
C SER A 71 2.66 -0.67 38.12
N ASP A 72 2.52 -1.67 39.00
CA ASP A 72 3.05 -1.63 40.37
C ASP A 72 4.56 -1.93 40.42
N LEU A 73 5.04 -2.85 39.57
CA LEU A 73 6.45 -3.22 39.48
C LEU A 73 7.30 -2.14 38.79
N ILE A 74 6.75 -1.47 37.77
CA ILE A 74 7.41 -0.34 37.09
C ILE A 74 7.58 0.85 38.05
N ARG A 75 6.62 1.06 38.96
CA ARG A 75 6.66 2.16 39.96
C ARG A 75 7.57 1.87 41.15
N SER A 76 7.79 0.59 41.48
CA SER A 76 8.55 0.18 42.67
C SER A 76 10.04 -0.11 42.41
N GLU A 77 10.42 -0.65 41.25
CA GLU A 77 11.78 -1.18 41.02
C GLU A 77 12.61 -0.46 39.95
N GLY A 78 12.19 0.71 39.46
CA GLY A 78 13.06 1.53 38.62
C GLY A 78 13.55 0.82 37.34
N GLY A 79 12.62 0.18 36.61
CA GLY A 79 12.84 -0.16 35.20
C GLY A 79 13.80 -1.30 34.92
N HIS A 80 13.44 -2.54 35.29
CA HIS A 80 14.05 -3.71 34.65
C HIS A 80 13.34 -3.96 33.31
N ASN A 81 13.93 -3.47 32.21
CA ASN A 81 13.44 -3.58 30.82
C ASN A 81 13.10 -5.00 30.35
N ASN A 82 13.50 -6.04 31.10
CA ASN A 82 13.24 -7.44 30.77
C ASN A 82 11.80 -7.91 31.09
N VAL A 83 11.07 -7.21 31.96
CA VAL A 83 9.70 -7.61 32.35
C VAL A 83 8.71 -7.35 31.21
N CYS A 84 8.86 -6.23 30.49
CA CYS A 84 8.03 -5.90 29.34
C CYS A 84 8.23 -6.85 28.16
N LYS A 85 9.41 -7.50 28.07
CA LYS A 85 9.72 -8.49 27.02
C LYS A 85 9.25 -9.91 27.38
N SER A 86 8.43 -10.06 28.41
CA SER A 86 7.89 -11.36 28.81
C SER A 86 6.95 -11.95 27.74
N ALA A 87 6.87 -13.28 27.69
CA ALA A 87 6.06 -14.00 26.71
C ALA A 87 4.56 -13.63 26.77
N LEU A 88 4.07 -13.18 27.93
CA LEU A 88 2.68 -12.72 28.10
C LEU A 88 2.42 -11.41 27.32
N VAL A 89 3.29 -10.41 27.47
CA VAL A 89 3.16 -9.13 26.77
C VAL A 89 3.34 -9.31 25.27
N GLN A 90 4.35 -10.10 24.86
CA GLN A 90 4.57 -10.40 23.44
C GLN A 90 3.43 -11.20 22.82
N GLY A 91 2.81 -12.12 23.57
CA GLY A 91 1.64 -12.88 23.12
C GLY A 91 0.41 -12.00 22.88
N GLU A 92 0.11 -11.08 23.80
CA GLU A 92 -1.00 -10.13 23.64
C GLU A 92 -0.74 -9.16 22.48
N LEU A 93 0.50 -8.63 22.38
CA LEU A 93 0.92 -7.79 21.26
C LEU A 93 0.75 -8.52 19.91
N ALA A 94 1.19 -9.79 19.84
CA ALA A 94 1.06 -10.61 18.63
C ALA A 94 -0.40 -10.86 18.26
N MET A 95 -1.28 -11.09 19.25
CA MET A 95 -2.72 -11.24 19.01
C MET A 95 -3.34 -9.96 18.45
N ILE A 96 -3.08 -8.80 19.06
CA ILE A 96 -3.60 -7.50 18.58
C ILE A 96 -3.11 -7.23 17.16
N LYS A 97 -1.83 -7.49 16.88
CA LYS A 97 -1.24 -7.33 15.55
C LYS A 97 -1.78 -8.33 14.54
N GLY A 98 -2.04 -9.57 14.94
CA GLY A 98 -2.63 -10.60 14.07
C GLY A 98 -4.02 -10.19 13.58
N TRP A 99 -4.85 -9.68 14.49
CA TRP A 99 -6.15 -9.12 14.13
C TRP A 99 -6.03 -7.86 13.27
N GLN A 100 -5.13 -6.95 13.61
CA GLN A 100 -4.88 -5.75 12.79
C GLN A 100 -4.47 -6.12 11.36
N ALA A 101 -3.56 -7.07 11.19
CA ALA A 101 -3.12 -7.54 9.88
C ALA A 101 -4.25 -8.17 9.07
N SER A 102 -5.15 -8.90 9.74
CA SER A 102 -6.34 -9.48 9.13
C SER A 102 -7.29 -8.39 8.62
N PHE A 103 -7.59 -7.39 9.46
CA PHE A 103 -8.43 -6.26 9.06
C PHE A 103 -7.80 -5.39 7.98
N ASN A 104 -6.49 -5.16 8.00
CA ASN A 104 -5.78 -4.43 6.94
C ASN A 104 -5.70 -5.20 5.61
N SER A 105 -5.90 -6.52 5.61
CA SER A 105 -5.84 -7.31 4.37
C SER A 105 -7.18 -7.36 3.64
N ILE A 106 -8.30 -7.21 4.37
CA ILE A 106 -9.66 -7.29 3.81
C ILE A 106 -9.96 -6.16 2.79
N PRO A 107 -9.73 -4.86 3.11
CA PRO A 107 -10.04 -3.78 2.19
C PRO A 107 -9.28 -3.90 0.86
N PRO A 108 -7.95 -4.10 0.84
CA PRO A 108 -7.21 -4.27 -0.42
C PRO A 108 -7.72 -5.44 -1.25
N LEU A 109 -8.07 -6.58 -0.62
CA LEU A 109 -8.61 -7.73 -1.34
C LEU A 109 -9.95 -7.42 -2.03
N LEU A 110 -10.84 -6.72 -1.34
CA LEU A 110 -12.15 -6.35 -1.90
C LEU A 110 -12.04 -5.22 -2.93
N THR A 111 -11.11 -4.29 -2.73
CA THR A 111 -10.96 -3.11 -3.57
C THR A 111 -10.01 -3.30 -4.74
N ALA A 112 -9.22 -4.38 -4.78
CA ALA A 112 -8.26 -4.65 -5.86
C ALA A 112 -8.91 -4.61 -7.26
N ILE A 113 -10.03 -5.32 -7.45
CA ILE A 113 -10.74 -5.38 -8.73
C ILE A 113 -11.35 -4.02 -9.10
N PRO A 114 -12.18 -3.37 -8.26
CA PRO A 114 -12.78 -2.09 -8.63
C PRO A 114 -11.75 -0.98 -8.83
N TYR A 115 -10.68 -0.91 -8.02
CA TYR A 115 -9.64 0.09 -8.21
C TYR A 115 -8.83 -0.13 -9.49
N GLY A 116 -8.63 -1.39 -9.91
CA GLY A 116 -8.07 -1.71 -11.22
C GLY A 116 -8.92 -1.13 -12.35
N VAL A 117 -10.22 -1.41 -12.35
CA VAL A 117 -11.15 -0.88 -13.37
C VAL A 117 -11.24 0.65 -13.33
N ILE A 118 -11.25 1.26 -12.15
CA ILE A 118 -11.26 2.72 -11.99
C ILE A 118 -9.97 3.34 -12.54
N ALA A 119 -8.81 2.71 -12.32
CA ALA A 119 -7.53 3.17 -12.85
C ALA A 119 -7.49 3.14 -14.38
N ASP A 120 -8.09 2.12 -14.99
CA ASP A 120 -8.19 2.02 -16.44
C ASP A 120 -9.17 3.05 -17.03
N LYS A 121 -10.27 3.35 -16.33
CA LYS A 121 -11.33 4.25 -16.83
C LYS A 121 -11.09 5.75 -16.57
N TYR A 122 -10.64 6.10 -15.37
CA TYR A 122 -10.46 7.49 -14.93
C TYR A 122 -8.98 7.93 -14.95
N GLY A 123 -8.08 7.01 -15.31
CA GLY A 123 -6.64 7.24 -15.34
C GLY A 123 -5.97 7.04 -13.99
N ARG A 124 -4.63 6.99 -14.03
CA ARG A 124 -3.80 6.53 -12.90
C ARG A 124 -3.51 7.58 -11.84
N ARG A 125 -3.54 8.87 -12.20
CA ARG A 125 -3.29 10.00 -11.29
C ARG A 125 -4.34 10.17 -10.17
N PRO A 126 -5.66 10.20 -10.45
CA PRO A 126 -6.66 10.34 -9.40
C PRO A 126 -6.69 9.14 -8.46
N VAL A 127 -6.47 7.92 -8.99
CA VAL A 127 -6.39 6.70 -8.17
C VAL A 127 -5.21 6.75 -7.21
N LEU A 128 -4.04 7.19 -7.67
CA LEU A 128 -2.87 7.37 -6.81
C LEU A 128 -3.11 8.43 -5.73
N SER A 129 -3.76 9.55 -6.06
CA SER A 129 -4.13 10.57 -5.07
C SER A 129 -5.09 10.02 -4.01
N LEU A 130 -6.08 9.23 -4.42
CA LEU A 130 -7.05 8.64 -3.51
C LEU A 130 -6.41 7.59 -2.59
N ALA A 131 -5.47 6.80 -3.14
CA ALA A 131 -4.67 5.85 -2.38
C ALA A 131 -3.80 6.54 -1.32
N MET A 132 -3.10 7.62 -1.70
CA MET A 132 -2.33 8.43 -0.76
C MET A 132 -3.21 9.06 0.32
N PHE A 133 -4.41 9.52 -0.04
CA PHE A 133 -5.35 10.08 0.94
C PHE A 133 -5.84 9.03 1.94
N GLY A 134 -6.17 7.82 1.48
CA GLY A 134 -6.52 6.70 2.36
C GLY A 134 -5.39 6.33 3.33
N LEU A 135 -4.14 6.29 2.86
CA LEU A 135 -2.96 6.04 3.69
C LEU A 135 -2.75 7.15 4.73
N MET A 136 -2.91 8.41 4.35
CA MET A 136 -2.79 9.52 5.30
C MET A 136 -3.85 9.45 6.41
N LEU A 137 -5.09 9.10 6.06
CA LEU A 137 -6.17 8.92 7.03
C LEU A 137 -5.89 7.74 7.97
N GLU A 138 -5.44 6.61 7.44
CA GLU A 138 -5.03 5.45 8.25
C GLU A 138 -3.89 5.81 9.21
N PHE A 139 -2.89 6.55 8.73
CA PHE A 139 -1.76 7.00 9.54
C PHE A 139 -2.22 7.93 10.66
N MET A 140 -3.04 8.93 10.35
CA MET A 140 -3.58 9.87 11.33
C MET A 140 -4.43 9.15 12.37
N TRP A 141 -5.26 8.18 11.94
CA TRP A 141 -6.03 7.36 12.86
C TRP A 141 -5.14 6.52 13.78
N SER A 142 -4.09 5.92 13.23
CA SER A 142 -3.14 5.08 13.98
C SER A 142 -2.34 5.86 15.03
N LEU A 143 -2.16 7.18 14.84
CA LEU A 143 -1.52 8.04 15.83
C LEU A 143 -2.41 8.38 17.03
N GLN A 144 -3.73 8.45 16.86
CA GLN A 144 -4.64 8.87 17.93
C GLN A 144 -4.53 8.02 19.22
N PRO A 145 -4.53 6.67 19.15
CA PRO A 145 -4.40 5.83 20.34
C PRO A 145 -3.03 5.97 21.01
N LEU A 146 -2.01 6.36 20.25
CA LEU A 146 -0.64 6.54 20.71
C LEU A 146 -0.46 7.87 21.47
N LEU A 147 -1.14 8.93 21.02
CA LEU A 147 -1.11 10.23 21.71
C LEU A 147 -1.97 10.24 22.99
N TRP A 148 -3.05 9.45 23.04
CA TRP A 148 -3.93 9.38 24.21
C TRP A 148 -4.08 7.95 24.76
N PRO A 149 -2.99 7.36 25.28
CA PRO A 149 -2.99 5.97 25.77
C PRO A 149 -3.91 5.76 26.98
N ASN A 150 -4.27 6.82 27.70
CA ASN A 150 -5.16 6.77 28.86
C ASN A 150 -6.66 6.85 28.49
N VAL A 151 -7.00 7.29 27.28
CA VAL A 151 -8.39 7.55 26.86
C VAL A 151 -8.82 6.58 25.76
N LEU A 152 -7.91 6.19 24.87
CA LEU A 152 -8.20 5.32 23.73
C LEU A 152 -7.59 3.92 23.93
N PRO A 153 -8.40 2.85 23.93
CA PRO A 153 -7.87 1.49 24.02
C PRO A 153 -7.18 1.09 22.70
N LEU A 154 -6.12 0.27 22.77
CA LEU A 154 -5.34 -0.19 21.60
C LEU A 154 -6.20 -0.84 20.51
N TRP A 155 -7.32 -1.46 20.87
CA TRP A 155 -8.27 -2.06 19.92
C TRP A 155 -8.81 -1.07 18.88
N THR A 156 -8.79 0.24 19.16
CA THR A 156 -9.26 1.28 18.23
C THR A 156 -8.42 1.38 16.96
N VAL A 157 -7.18 0.88 16.98
CA VAL A 157 -6.31 0.82 15.80
C VAL A 157 -6.96 0.03 14.66
N TRP A 158 -7.80 -0.96 14.95
CA TRP A 158 -8.50 -1.76 13.95
C TRP A 158 -9.49 -0.97 13.08
N PHE A 159 -10.06 0.11 13.60
CA PHE A 159 -10.94 0.97 12.81
C PHE A 159 -10.17 1.75 11.73
N GLY A 160 -8.85 1.87 11.86
CA GLY A 160 -7.98 2.48 10.85
C GLY A 160 -8.07 1.77 9.50
N SER A 161 -8.28 0.45 9.52
CA SER A 161 -8.43 -0.38 8.31
C SER A 161 -9.62 0.04 7.45
N VAL A 162 -10.64 0.69 8.03
CA VAL A 162 -11.81 1.17 7.27
C VAL A 162 -11.40 2.25 6.26
N PHE A 163 -10.41 3.08 6.59
CA PHE A 163 -9.91 4.12 5.69
C PHE A 163 -9.16 3.53 4.48
N GLN A 164 -8.64 2.31 4.59
CA GLN A 164 -8.05 1.62 3.44
C GLN A 164 -9.09 1.25 2.38
N PHE A 165 -10.39 1.15 2.69
CA PHE A 165 -11.42 1.00 1.66
C PHE A 165 -11.48 2.20 0.71
N ILE A 166 -11.11 3.39 1.20
CA ILE A 166 -11.04 4.61 0.39
C ILE A 166 -9.76 4.63 -0.46
N GLY A 167 -8.67 4.04 0.01
CA GLY A 167 -7.37 4.10 -0.68
C GLY A 167 -6.99 2.87 -1.51
N GLY A 168 -7.66 1.74 -1.33
CA GLY A 168 -7.21 0.44 -1.85
C GLY A 168 -6.03 -0.17 -1.07
N GLY A 169 -5.49 0.56 -0.10
CA GLY A 169 -4.34 0.18 0.71
C GLY A 169 -2.98 0.47 0.05
N PRO A 170 -1.88 0.19 0.77
CA PRO A 170 -0.52 0.50 0.32
C PRO A 170 -0.14 -0.21 -1.00
N GLY A 171 -0.65 -1.42 -1.22
CA GLY A 171 -0.38 -2.19 -2.44
C GLY A 171 -0.89 -1.49 -3.71
N THR A 172 -1.99 -0.73 -3.63
CA THR A 172 -2.51 0.02 -4.77
C THR A 172 -1.56 1.14 -5.20
N VAL A 173 -0.89 1.82 -4.26
CA VAL A 173 0.12 2.83 -4.60
C VAL A 173 1.27 2.21 -5.37
N ALA A 174 1.82 1.11 -4.87
CA ALA A 174 2.90 0.40 -5.54
C ALA A 174 2.49 -0.06 -6.96
N ALA A 175 1.31 -0.67 -7.09
CA ALA A 175 0.79 -1.12 -8.39
C ALA A 175 0.61 0.04 -9.39
N MET A 176 0.07 1.18 -8.95
CA MET A 176 -0.10 2.36 -9.80
C MET A 176 1.24 2.95 -10.24
N VAL A 177 2.27 2.95 -9.37
CA VAL A 177 3.59 3.45 -9.77
C VAL A 177 4.27 2.49 -10.75
N TRP A 178 4.24 1.17 -10.49
CA TRP A 178 4.83 0.19 -11.39
C TRP A 178 4.19 0.22 -12.79
N THR A 179 2.87 0.36 -12.84
CA THR A 179 2.17 0.53 -14.11
C THR A 179 2.59 1.85 -14.78
N MET A 180 2.66 2.98 -14.06
CA MET A 180 3.16 4.24 -14.64
C MET A 180 4.57 4.10 -15.23
N VAL A 181 5.46 3.35 -14.56
CA VAL A 181 6.79 3.05 -15.09
C VAL A 181 6.68 2.21 -16.37
N SER A 182 5.83 1.17 -16.40
CA SER A 182 5.65 0.34 -17.60
C SER A 182 5.10 1.12 -18.79
N ASP A 183 4.23 2.10 -18.58
CA ASP A 183 3.71 2.95 -19.66
C ASP A 183 4.78 3.85 -20.28
N VAL A 184 5.75 4.30 -19.48
CA VAL A 184 6.84 5.16 -19.94
C VAL A 184 7.91 4.35 -20.67
N VAL A 185 8.14 3.11 -20.23
CA VAL A 185 9.01 2.13 -20.90
C VAL A 185 8.21 1.47 -22.03
N SER A 186 7.90 2.24 -23.07
CA SER A 186 7.31 1.68 -24.28
C SER A 186 8.30 0.77 -25.01
N ILE A 187 7.76 -0.28 -25.63
CA ILE A 187 8.48 -1.36 -26.35
C ILE A 187 9.44 -0.83 -27.43
N SER A 188 9.29 0.42 -27.89
CA SER A 188 10.20 1.05 -28.86
C SER A 188 11.64 1.27 -28.36
N ASN A 189 11.92 1.04 -27.07
CA ASN A 189 13.27 1.11 -26.49
C ASN A 189 13.93 -0.26 -26.27
N LEU A 190 13.28 -1.36 -26.70
CA LEU A 190 13.82 -2.73 -26.74
C LEU A 190 14.10 -3.12 -28.19
#